data_AF-A0A8J3DM35-F1
#
_entry.id   AF-A0A8J3DM35-F1
#
_cell.length_a   1.000
_cell.length_b   1.000
_cell.length_c   1.000
_cell.angle_alpha   90.00
_cell.angle_beta   90.00
_cell.angle_gamma   90.00
#
_symmetry.space_group_name_H-M   'P 1'
#
loop_
_entity.id
_entity.type
_entity.pdbx_description
1 polymer ?
#
loop_
_entity_poly.entity_id
_entity_poly.type
_entity_poly.pdbx_seq_one_letter_code
_entity_poly.pdbx_strand_id
1 'polypeptide(L)' 'MPDQDQAENRLEYARIKQEHADFDAAINAMMATGCDPLQIQRMKKKKLALKDRLSQANDKIIPDIIA' A
#
# COMPACT_ATOMS: atom_id res chain seq x y z
N MET A 1 -15.21 22.09 -7.76
CA MET A 1 -13.89 22.65 -7.39
C MET A 1 -12.85 21.57 -7.64
N PRO A 2 -12.08 21.64 -8.73
CA PRO A 2 -11.17 20.55 -9.15
C PRO A 2 -10.00 20.29 -8.19
N ASP A 3 -9.65 21.25 -7.33
CA ASP A 3 -8.59 21.11 -6.34
C ASP A 3 -8.96 20.22 -5.13
N GLN A 4 -10.26 20.07 -4.84
CA GLN A 4 -10.77 19.27 -3.72
C GLN A 4 -10.59 17.77 -3.97
N ASP A 5 -10.99 17.29 -5.14
CA ASP A 5 -10.84 15.88 -5.55
C ASP A 5 -9.37 15.45 -5.58
N GLN A 6 -8.47 16.36 -5.98
CA GLN A 6 -7.02 16.12 -5.99
C GLN A 6 -6.42 16.03 -4.59
N ALA A 7 -6.91 16.83 -3.63
CA ALA A 7 -6.48 16.74 -2.24
C ALA A 7 -6.96 15.44 -1.58
N GLU A 8 -8.21 15.05 -1.81
CA GLU A 8 -8.77 13.80 -1.28
C GLU A 8 -8.04 12.56 -1.83
N ASN A 9 -7.77 12.51 -3.14
CA ASN A 9 -7.02 11.41 -3.73
C ASN A 9 -5.61 11.30 -3.13
N ARG A 10 -4.92 12.42 -2.88
CA ARG A 10 -3.60 12.43 -2.24
C ARG A 10 -3.65 11.93 -0.79
N LEU A 11 -4.69 12.27 -0.04
CA LEU A 11 -4.90 11.76 1.32
C LEU A 11 -5.16 10.25 1.33
N GLU A 12 -6.01 9.76 0.44
CA GLU A 12 -6.30 8.34 0.26
C GLU A 12 -5.01 7.57 -0.09
N TYR A 13 -4.22 8.08 -1.03
CA TYR A 13 -2.92 7.50 -1.39
C TYR A 13 -1.94 7.48 -0.21
N ALA A 14 -1.84 8.59 0.54
CA ALA A 14 -0.96 8.65 1.72
C ALA A 14 -1.38 7.62 2.78
N ARG A 15 -2.69 7.44 2.99
CA ARG A 15 -3.23 6.44 3.92
C ARG A 15 -2.87 5.01 3.50
N ILE A 16 -3.11 4.66 2.23
CA ILE A 16 -2.77 3.34 1.68
C ILE A 16 -1.26 3.10 1.73
N LYS A 17 -0.45 4.13 1.47
CA LYS A 17 1.02 4.07 1.55
C LYS A 17 1.50 3.78 2.96
N GLN A 18 0.91 4.46 3.95
CA GLN A 18 1.23 4.25 5.35
C GLN A 18 0.85 2.83 5.78
N GLU A 19 -0.36 2.37 5.45
CA GLU A 19 -0.81 1.01 5.75
C GLU A 19 0.11 -0.03 5.12
N HIS A 20 0.52 0.16 3.87
CA HIS A 20 1.49 -0.72 3.20
C HIS A 20 2.85 -0.76 3.92
N ALA A 21 3.34 0.38 4.44
CA ALA A 21 4.57 0.44 5.22
C ALA A 21 4.44 -0.29 6.56
N ASP A 22 3.30 -0.16 7.24
CA ASP A 22 3.00 -0.87 8.49
C ASP A 22 2.98 -2.39 8.27
N PHE A 23 2.38 -2.86 7.16
CA PHE A 23 2.42 -4.27 6.78
C PHE A 23 3.84 -4.76 6.51
N ASP A 24 4.70 -3.94 5.91
CA ASP A 24 6.09 -4.32 5.68
C ASP A 24 6.87 -4.43 6.99
N ALA A 25 6.70 -3.46 7.88
CA ALA A 25 7.30 -3.50 9.22
C ALA A 25 6.83 -4.73 10.00
N ALA A 26 5.53 -5.05 9.95
CA ALA A 26 4.98 -6.24 10.58
C ALA A 26 5.58 -7.53 10.00
N ILE A 27 5.70 -7.63 8.66
CA ILE A 27 6.31 -8.79 7.98
C ILE A 27 7.77 -8.95 8.40
N ASN A 28 8.54 -7.86 8.46
CA ASN A 28 9.93 -7.89 8.90
C ASN A 28 10.05 -8.32 10.37
N ALA A 29 9.18 -7.81 11.25
CA ALA A 29 9.13 -8.23 12.64
C ALA A 29 8.80 -9.73 12.77
N MET A 30 7.79 -10.22 12.04
CA MET A 30 7.43 -11.65 12.00
C MET A 30 8.57 -12.53 11.48
N MET A 31 9.32 -12.07 10.47
CA MET A 31 10.49 -12.80 9.99
C MET A 31 11.61 -12.83 11.03
N ALA A 32 11.84 -11.71 11.74
CA ALA A 32 12.85 -11.62 12.79
C ALA A 32 12.53 -12.48 14.02
N THR A 33 11.25 -12.60 14.40
CA THR A 33 10.81 -13.48 15.50
C THR A 33 10.68 -14.95 15.10
N GLY A 34 10.82 -15.30 13.82
CA GLY A 34 10.68 -16.68 13.35
C GLY A 34 9.22 -17.17 13.37
N CYS A 35 8.26 -16.29 13.08
CA CYS A 35 6.85 -16.67 12.93
C CYS A 35 6.63 -17.68 11.80
N ASP A 36 5.45 -18.30 11.82
CA ASP A 36 5.07 -19.33 10.87
C ASP A 36 5.14 -18.82 9.41
N PRO A 37 5.77 -19.58 8.49
CA PRO A 37 5.88 -19.20 7.08
C PRO A 37 4.54 -18.93 6.40
N LEU A 38 3.46 -19.64 6.79
CA LEU A 38 2.13 -19.46 6.22
C LEU A 38 1.52 -18.12 6.66
N GLN A 39 1.77 -17.68 7.90
CA GLN A 39 1.34 -16.37 8.38
C GLN A 39 2.06 -15.25 7.63
N ILE A 40 3.38 -15.38 7.45
CA ILE A 40 4.18 -14.43 6.67
C ILE A 40 3.68 -14.38 5.22
N GLN A 41 3.37 -15.51 4.60
CA GLN A 41 2.84 -15.59 3.24
C GLN A 41 1.47 -14.90 3.11
N ARG A 42 0.57 -15.11 4.07
CA ARG A 42 -0.74 -14.42 4.12
C ARG A 42 -0.58 -12.91 4.22
N MET A 43 0.37 -12.44 5.03
CA MET A 43 0.66 -11.02 5.20
C MET A 43 1.27 -10.41 3.94
N LYS A 44 2.21 -11.11 3.28
CA LYS A 44 2.74 -10.72 1.97
C LYS A 44 1.64 -10.61 0.91
N LYS A 45 0.66 -11.52 0.91
CA LYS A 45 -0.49 -11.45 0.00
C LYS A 45 -1.36 -10.21 0.26
N LYS A 46 -1.61 -9.87 1.53
CA LYS A 46 -2.32 -8.63 1.90
C LYS A 46 -1.54 -7.39 1.48
N LYS A 47 -0.22 -7.37 1.71
CA LYS A 47 0.68 -6.30 1.29
C LYS A 47 0.65 -6.11 -0.24
N LEU A 48 0.61 -7.20 -1.02
CA LEU A 48 0.49 -7.13 -2.47
C LEU A 48 -0.80 -6.44 -2.91
N ALA A 49 -1.95 -6.78 -2.31
CA ALA A 49 -3.22 -6.13 -2.62
C ALA A 49 -3.21 -4.62 -2.28
N LEU A 50 -2.51 -4.21 -1.21
CA LEU A 50 -2.31 -2.79 -0.89
C LEU A 50 -1.42 -2.09 -1.92
N LYS A 51 -0.37 -2.76 -2.41
CA LYS A 51 0.47 -2.25 -3.50
C LYS A 51 -0.33 -2.04 -4.78
N ASP A 52 -1.21 -2.99 -5.14
CA ASP A 52 -2.07 -2.87 -6.32
C ASP A 52 -3.05 -1.70 -6.19
N ARG A 53 -3.64 -1.52 -4.99
CA ARG A 53 -4.47 -0.34 -4.68
C ARG A 53 -3.68 0.96 -4.71
N LEU A 54 -2.43 0.95 -4.23
CA LEU A 54 -1.53 2.09 -4.27
C LEU A 54 -1.26 2.50 -5.73
N SER A 55 -1.03 1.53 -6.62
CA SER A 55 -0.83 1.78 -8.04
C SER A 55 -2.07 2.42 -8.67
N GLN A 56 -3.27 1.87 -8.41
CA GLN A 56 -4.52 2.43 -8.90
C GLN A 56 -4.81 3.84 -8.35
N ALA A 57 -4.47 4.09 -7.08
CA ALA A 57 -4.60 5.42 -6.49
C ALA A 57 -3.58 6.41 -7.07
N ASN A 58 -2.37 5.94 -7.36
CA ASN A 58 -1.33 6.74 -8.02
C ASN A 58 -1.75 7.14 -9.44
N ASP A 59 -2.31 6.21 -10.22
CA ASP A 59 -2.82 6.48 -11.58
C ASP A 59 -3.93 7.54 -11.59
N LYS A 60 -4.72 7.64 -10.51
CA LYS A 60 -5.74 8.69 -10.35
C LYS A 60 -5.15 10.07 -10.03
N ILE A 61 -3.99 10.13 -9.39
CA ILE A 61 -3.31 11.37 -8.99
C ILE A 61 -2.36 11.85 -10.10
N ILE A 62 -1.67 10.91 -10.75
CA ILE A 62 -0.73 11.15 -11.84
C ILE A 62 -1.13 10.23 -12.98
N PRO A 63 -2.02 10.66 -13.89
CA PRO A 63 -2.54 9.80 -14.97
C PRO A 63 -1.52 9.46 -16.07
N ASP A 64 -0.21 9.66 -15.88
CA ASP A 64 0.74 9.73 -16.99
C ASP A 64 2.17 9.28 -16.65
N ILE A 65 2.38 8.05 -16.12
CA ILE A 65 3.75 7.52 -15.98
C ILE A 65 3.91 6.00 -16.23
N ILE A 66 2.89 5.26 -16.67
CA ILE A 66 3.05 3.84 -17.03
C ILE A 66 2.38 3.58 -18.39
N ALA A 67 3.11 3.91 -19.46
CA ALA A 67 3.02 3.31 -20.79
C ALA A 67 4.26 2.42 -21.01
#